data_AF-A0A4V2B248-F1
#
_entry.id   AF-A0A4V2B248-F1
#
_cell.length_a   1.000
_cell.length_b   1.000
_cell.length_c   1.000
_cell.angle_alpha   90.00
_cell.angle_beta   90.00
_cell.angle_gamma   90.00
#
_symmetry.space_group_name_H-M   'P 1'
#
loop_
_entity.id
_entity.type
_entity.pdbx_description
1 polymer ?
#
loop_
_entity_poly.entity_id
_entity_poly.type
_entity_poly.pdbx_seq_one_letter_code
_entity_poly.pdbx_strand_id
1 'polypeptide(L)'
;DGCEVEPGMEAAPLTAENASSIPDAQGVYQLFLDGQLVYIGKTDAEAGLRKRIQRHAGKILNRSNLEGREVTFKAVQVLVFTAMDLETALIKHYKKKGSPSAWNGSGFGSNDPGRNRERTNQKPEGFDASFPINVDVKLDVLPLGEHTVAHGLAKLKDALNYTLRYETEQVGGRAQRGKPHPDLLETIFEVTRNPQTVREILRAMLESLPFGWQATVFASHMILYKENTNYTYGEALRK
;
A
#
# COMPACT_ATOMS: atom_id res chain seq x y z
N ASP A 1 18.99 40.49 10.50
CA ASP A 1 18.68 40.33 9.07
C ASP A 1 18.36 38.87 8.83
N GLY A 2 17.12 38.44 8.99
CA GLY A 2 16.05 38.75 8.04
C GLY A 2 16.09 37.75 6.88
N CYS A 3 16.18 36.45 7.17
CA CYS A 3 16.09 35.41 6.16
C CYS A 3 14.59 35.20 5.87
N GLU A 4 14.05 36.06 5.02
CA GLU A 4 12.75 35.85 4.38
C GLU A 4 12.85 34.58 3.53
N VAL A 5 12.13 33.55 3.95
CA VAL A 5 11.94 32.35 3.17
C VAL A 5 10.98 32.75 2.05
N GLU A 6 11.46 32.83 0.81
CA GLU A 6 10.57 33.11 -0.33
C GLU A 6 9.39 32.12 -0.33
N PRO A 7 8.13 32.60 -0.44
CA PRO A 7 6.97 31.74 -0.57
C PRO A 7 6.91 31.26 -2.03
N GLY A 8 6.87 29.96 -2.30
CA GLY A 8 6.65 29.59 -3.71
C GLY A 8 6.77 28.16 -4.15
N MET A 9 6.51 27.17 -3.29
CA MET A 9 6.11 25.86 -3.81
C MET A 9 4.68 25.60 -3.35
N GLU A 10 3.72 25.81 -4.24
CA GLU A 10 2.35 25.41 -4.02
C GLU A 10 2.30 23.89 -3.86
N ALA A 11 1.49 23.42 -2.92
CA ALA A 11 1.28 22.00 -2.75
C ALA A 11 0.31 21.53 -3.84
N ALA A 12 0.65 20.44 -4.52
CA ALA A 12 -0.24 19.82 -5.50
C ALA A 12 -1.00 18.67 -4.83
N PRO A 13 -2.27 18.39 -5.22
CA PRO A 13 -2.97 17.19 -4.77
C PRO A 13 -2.16 15.92 -5.05
N LEU A 14 -2.11 14.99 -4.10
CA LEU A 14 -1.36 13.74 -4.23
C LEU A 14 -2.13 12.74 -5.10
N THR A 15 -2.05 12.95 -6.42
CA THR A 15 -2.67 12.10 -7.44
C THR A 15 -1.61 11.49 -8.36
N ALA A 16 -1.95 10.40 -9.07
CA ALA A 16 -1.05 9.79 -10.05
C ALA A 16 -0.73 10.76 -11.21
N GLU A 17 -1.68 11.60 -11.60
CA GLU A 17 -1.53 12.64 -12.61
C GLU A 17 -0.49 13.69 -12.18
N ASN A 18 -0.69 14.31 -11.02
CA ASN A 18 0.25 15.31 -10.49
C ASN A 18 1.63 14.72 -10.18
N ALA A 19 1.71 13.44 -9.78
CA ALA A 19 2.99 12.79 -9.57
C ALA A 19 3.75 12.56 -10.90
N SER A 20 3.04 12.40 -12.02
CA SER A 20 3.64 12.13 -13.33
C SER A 20 4.36 13.35 -13.93
N SER A 21 4.00 14.56 -13.50
CA SER A 21 4.67 15.80 -13.92
C SER A 21 6.03 16.02 -13.24
N ILE A 22 6.33 15.26 -12.17
CA ILE A 22 7.61 15.34 -11.43
C ILE A 22 8.69 14.56 -12.18
N PRO A 23 9.95 15.03 -12.25
CA PRO A 23 11.06 14.25 -12.81
C PRO A 23 11.30 12.96 -12.01
N ASP A 24 11.63 11.87 -12.71
CA ASP A 24 12.07 10.63 -12.07
C ASP A 24 13.55 10.76 -11.68
N ALA A 25 13.80 11.52 -10.61
CA ALA A 25 15.14 11.90 -10.17
C ALA A 25 15.29 11.82 -8.65
N GLN A 26 16.52 11.91 -8.17
CA GLN A 26 16.84 12.04 -6.76
C GLN A 26 16.25 13.33 -6.16
N GLY A 27 15.78 13.25 -4.91
CA GLY A 27 15.28 14.43 -4.21
C GLY A 27 14.56 14.15 -2.90
N VAL A 28 13.86 15.18 -2.42
CA VAL A 28 13.09 15.17 -1.17
C VAL A 28 11.67 15.66 -1.45
N TYR A 29 10.70 15.10 -0.73
CA TYR A 29 9.31 15.51 -0.81
C TYR A 29 8.65 15.54 0.58
N GLN A 30 7.59 16.31 0.68
CA GLN A 30 6.75 16.46 1.86
C GLN A 30 5.31 16.11 1.49
N LEU A 31 4.60 15.44 2.40
CA LEU A 31 3.17 15.22 2.29
C LEU A 31 2.44 15.97 3.40
N PHE A 32 1.28 16.51 3.05
CA PHE A 32 0.43 17.26 3.95
C PHE A 32 -0.97 16.64 3.96
N LEU A 33 -1.57 16.52 5.14
CA LEU A 33 -2.97 16.13 5.33
C LEU A 33 -3.72 17.36 5.84
N ASP A 34 -4.67 17.87 5.05
CA ASP A 34 -5.40 19.13 5.28
C ASP A 34 -4.44 20.29 5.65
N GLY A 35 -3.37 20.42 4.87
CA GLY A 35 -2.34 21.45 5.07
C GLY A 35 -1.35 21.19 6.21
N GLN A 36 -1.53 20.14 7.02
CA GLN A 36 -0.57 19.78 8.07
C GLN A 36 0.50 18.82 7.57
N LEU A 37 1.78 19.15 7.81
CA LEU A 37 2.90 18.28 7.43
C LEU A 37 2.83 16.94 8.17
N VAL A 38 2.60 15.85 7.44
CA VAL A 38 2.49 14.49 8.01
C VAL A 38 3.66 13.60 7.63
N TYR A 39 4.31 13.82 6.49
CA TYR A 39 5.40 12.97 6.02
C TYR A 39 6.51 13.76 5.34
N ILE A 40 7.75 13.34 5.55
CA ILE A 40 8.92 13.76 4.78
C ILE A 40 9.58 12.49 4.24
N GLY A 41 9.86 12.46 2.95
CA GLY A 41 10.55 11.33 2.35
C GLY A 41 11.68 11.78 1.45
N LYS A 42 12.66 10.90 1.29
CA LYS A 42 13.70 11.03 0.26
C LYS A 42 13.65 9.88 -0.72
N THR A 43 14.32 10.08 -1.83
CA THR A 43 14.56 9.06 -2.85
C THR A 43 15.91 9.32 -3.51
N ASP A 44 16.59 8.27 -3.92
CA ASP A 44 17.80 8.36 -4.74
C ASP A 44 17.43 8.39 -6.24
N ALA A 45 18.43 8.45 -7.12
CA ALA A 45 18.22 8.50 -8.55
C ALA A 45 17.68 7.18 -9.14
N GLU A 46 17.89 6.04 -8.45
CA GLU A 46 17.43 4.72 -8.90
C GLU A 46 15.94 4.52 -8.61
N ALA A 47 15.53 4.86 -7.38
CA ALA A 47 14.15 4.80 -6.95
C ALA A 47 13.29 5.95 -7.51
N GLY A 48 13.85 7.17 -7.60
CA GLY A 48 13.25 8.34 -8.25
C GLY A 48 12.03 8.97 -7.52
N LEU A 49 11.84 10.28 -7.67
CA LEU A 49 10.76 11.05 -7.03
C LEU A 49 9.38 10.64 -7.56
N ARG A 50 9.22 10.60 -8.88
CA ARG A 50 7.97 10.24 -9.54
C ARG A 50 7.43 8.91 -9.03
N LYS A 51 8.22 7.83 -9.14
CA LYS A 51 7.80 6.48 -8.74
C LYS A 51 7.41 6.43 -7.26
N ARG A 52 8.19 7.11 -6.40
CA ARG A 52 7.93 7.10 -4.96
C ARG A 52 6.64 7.84 -4.60
N ILE A 53 6.40 9.01 -5.20
CA ILE A 53 5.19 9.80 -4.97
C ILE A 53 3.96 9.07 -5.54
N GLN A 54 4.05 8.49 -6.75
CA GLN A 54 2.98 7.65 -7.32
C GLN A 54 2.59 6.50 -6.39
N ARG A 55 3.58 5.81 -5.81
CA ARG A 55 3.32 4.75 -4.83
C ARG A 55 2.59 5.26 -3.57
N HIS A 56 2.95 6.44 -3.09
CA HIS A 56 2.26 7.06 -1.96
C HIS A 56 0.84 7.52 -2.29
N ALA A 57 0.62 8.05 -3.49
CA ALA A 57 -0.71 8.39 -4.00
C ALA A 57 -1.62 7.16 -4.03
N GLY A 58 -1.13 6.03 -4.57
CA GLY A 58 -1.84 4.75 -4.52
C GLY A 58 -2.21 4.38 -3.08
N LYS A 59 -1.22 4.35 -2.16
CA LYS A 59 -1.44 3.91 -0.75
C LYS A 59 -2.57 4.66 -0.03
N ILE A 60 -2.88 5.89 -0.46
CA ILE A 60 -3.91 6.75 0.13
C ILE A 60 -5.30 6.52 -0.48
N LEU A 61 -5.39 6.27 -1.79
CA LEU A 61 -6.68 6.15 -2.52
C LEU A 61 -7.63 5.08 -1.95
N ASN A 62 -7.11 4.01 -1.36
CA ASN A 62 -7.93 2.89 -0.86
C ASN A 62 -8.06 2.88 0.68
N ARG A 63 -7.93 4.03 1.34
CA ARG A 63 -8.12 4.18 2.79
C ARG A 63 -9.43 4.92 3.06
N SER A 64 -10.43 4.22 3.60
CA SER A 64 -11.77 4.78 3.87
C SER A 64 -11.74 6.03 4.75
N ASN A 65 -10.79 6.11 5.69
CA ASN A 65 -10.71 7.22 6.64
C ASN A 65 -10.01 8.47 6.06
N LEU A 66 -9.60 8.44 4.79
CA LEU A 66 -9.08 9.60 4.05
C LEU A 66 -10.11 10.15 3.05
N GLU A 67 -11.30 9.55 2.98
CA GLU A 67 -12.41 10.10 2.18
C GLU A 67 -12.79 11.49 2.68
N GLY A 68 -12.81 12.48 1.78
CA GLY A 68 -13.07 13.89 2.12
C GLY A 68 -11.91 14.63 2.80
N ARG A 69 -10.75 13.97 3.01
CA ARG A 69 -9.52 14.60 3.48
C ARG A 69 -8.65 14.98 2.30
N GLU A 70 -7.97 16.12 2.38
CA GLU A 70 -7.06 16.53 1.32
C GLU A 70 -5.64 16.06 1.64
N VAL A 71 -5.03 15.28 0.74
CA VAL A 71 -3.60 15.00 0.80
C VAL A 71 -2.89 15.72 -0.35
N THR A 72 -1.93 16.57 -0.01
CA THR A 72 -1.11 17.30 -0.98
C THR A 72 0.37 17.00 -0.79
N PHE A 73 1.17 17.31 -1.81
CA PHE A 73 2.62 17.13 -1.75
C PHE A 73 3.38 18.33 -2.29
N LYS A 74 4.64 18.45 -1.84
CA LYS A 74 5.68 19.32 -2.40
C LYS A 74 6.90 18.46 -2.67
N ALA A 75 7.59 18.67 -3.79
CA ALA A 75 8.75 17.87 -4.17
C ALA A 75 9.85 18.74 -4.78
N VAL A 76 11.09 18.47 -4.40
CA VAL A 76 12.27 19.20 -4.88
C VAL A 76 13.30 18.18 -5.38
N GLN A 77 13.71 18.31 -6.65
CA GLN A 77 14.84 17.57 -7.18
C GLN A 77 16.15 18.10 -6.58
N VAL A 78 17.02 17.20 -6.15
CA VAL A 78 18.32 17.55 -5.59
C VAL A 78 19.40 16.93 -6.46
N LEU A 79 20.17 17.77 -7.16
CA LEU A 79 21.17 17.34 -8.16
C LEU A 79 22.45 16.79 -7.53
N VAL A 80 22.81 17.23 -6.32
CA VAL A 80 24.02 16.76 -5.62
C VAL A 80 23.72 16.64 -4.13
N PHE A 81 23.75 15.42 -3.59
CA PHE A 81 23.80 15.19 -2.15
C PHE A 81 25.26 15.23 -1.69
N THR A 82 25.76 16.40 -1.29
CA THR A 82 26.95 16.43 -0.42
C THR A 82 26.51 16.01 0.97
N ALA A 83 26.58 14.71 1.29
CA ALA A 83 26.61 14.05 2.62
C ALA A 83 25.77 14.63 3.79
N MET A 84 24.79 15.49 3.54
CA MET A 84 23.84 16.00 4.51
C MET A 84 22.56 15.21 4.32
N ASP A 85 22.19 14.46 5.36
CA ASP A 85 20.92 13.75 5.40
C ASP A 85 19.78 14.76 5.54
N LEU A 86 19.43 15.42 4.43
CA LEU A 86 18.41 16.46 4.31
C LEU A 86 17.07 16.01 4.90
N GLU A 87 16.70 14.74 4.72
CA GLU A 87 15.51 14.15 5.35
C GLU A 87 15.61 14.21 6.87
N THR A 88 16.70 13.71 7.45
CA THR A 88 16.93 13.76 8.90
C THR A 88 16.98 15.21 9.42
N ALA A 89 17.60 16.12 8.68
CA ALA A 89 17.65 17.54 9.04
C ALA A 89 16.25 18.18 9.05
N LEU A 90 15.42 17.92 8.04
CA LEU A 90 14.06 18.42 7.95
C LEU A 90 13.16 17.80 9.03
N ILE A 91 13.22 16.49 9.26
CA ILE A 91 12.46 15.83 10.33
C ILE A 91 12.82 16.44 11.69
N LYS A 92 14.12 16.64 11.97
CA LYS A 92 14.59 17.29 13.21
C LYS A 92 14.09 18.73 13.32
N HIS A 93 14.15 19.49 12.23
CA HIS A 93 13.70 20.89 12.18
C HIS A 93 12.21 21.03 12.50
N TYR A 94 11.35 20.27 11.81
CA TYR A 94 9.91 20.35 12.01
C TYR A 94 9.46 19.78 13.36
N LYS A 95 10.15 18.75 13.88
CA LYS A 95 9.93 18.27 15.24
C LYS A 95 10.22 19.35 16.29
N LYS A 96 11.30 20.13 16.13
CA LYS A 96 11.62 21.27 17.01
C LYS A 96 10.60 22.41 16.91
N LYS A 97 9.96 22.59 15.75
CA LYS A 97 8.91 23.60 15.53
C LYS A 97 7.52 23.16 16.02
N GLY A 98 7.39 21.99 16.64
CA GLY A 98 6.09 21.49 17.12
C GLY A 98 5.17 20.95 16.02
N SER A 99 5.69 20.70 14.81
CA SER A 99 4.97 20.07 13.70
C SER A 99 5.59 18.70 13.39
N PRO A 100 5.45 17.70 14.28
CA PRO A 100 6.03 16.39 14.04
C PRO A 100 5.34 15.73 12.83
N SER A 101 6.16 15.20 11.92
CA SER A 101 5.70 14.43 10.77
C SER A 101 5.14 13.07 11.23
N ALA A 102 3.84 13.04 11.55
CA ALA A 102 3.15 11.92 12.19
C ALA A 102 3.27 10.58 11.47
N TRP A 103 3.51 10.59 10.15
CA TRP A 103 3.65 9.38 9.34
C TRP A 103 5.09 8.88 9.23
N ASN A 104 6.12 9.68 9.56
CA ASN A 104 7.49 9.20 9.61
C ASN A 104 7.67 8.18 10.76
N GLY A 105 8.27 7.03 10.47
CA GLY A 105 8.43 5.94 11.44
C GLY A 105 7.15 5.15 11.76
N SER A 106 6.00 5.54 11.20
CA SER A 106 4.68 4.95 11.50
C SER A 106 4.32 3.72 10.64
N GLY A 107 5.20 3.31 9.73
CA GLY A 107 4.91 2.29 8.71
C GLY A 107 4.43 2.84 7.36
N PHE A 108 4.11 4.13 7.24
CA PHE A 108 3.67 4.75 5.97
C PHE A 108 4.68 4.54 4.82
N GLY A 109 5.97 4.81 5.08
CA GLY A 109 7.06 4.66 4.11
C GLY A 109 7.64 3.25 3.97
N SER A 110 7.18 2.28 4.76
CA SER A 110 7.81 0.96 4.82
C SER A 110 7.56 0.14 3.55
N ASN A 111 8.56 -0.65 3.16
CA ASN A 111 8.41 -1.67 2.12
C ASN A 111 7.68 -2.90 2.67
N ASP A 112 7.16 -3.71 1.75
CA ASP A 112 6.55 -4.99 2.08
C ASP A 112 7.63 -5.98 2.56
N PRO A 113 7.59 -6.46 3.81
CA PRO A 113 8.63 -7.36 4.34
C PRO A 113 8.48 -8.81 3.88
N GLY A 114 7.42 -9.13 3.14
CA GLY A 114 7.13 -10.47 2.65
C GLY A 114 6.48 -11.38 3.71
N ARG A 115 6.40 -12.68 3.36
CA ARG A 115 5.73 -13.73 4.15
C ARG A 115 6.36 -13.89 5.54
N ASN A 116 5.54 -14.31 6.51
CA ASN A 116 5.87 -14.58 7.92
C ASN A 116 6.02 -13.36 8.82
N ARG A 117 5.92 -12.13 8.28
CA ARG A 117 5.88 -10.94 9.14
C ARG A 117 4.63 -10.95 10.04
N GLU A 118 3.54 -11.53 9.56
CA GLU A 118 2.25 -11.60 10.26
C GLU A 118 2.32 -12.51 11.50
N ARG A 119 3.24 -13.49 11.51
CA ARG A 119 3.46 -14.40 12.65
C ARG A 119 4.09 -13.72 13.86
N THR A 120 4.65 -12.52 13.68
CA THR A 120 5.22 -11.75 14.79
C THR A 120 4.16 -11.18 15.73
N ASN A 121 2.86 -11.25 15.36
CA ASN A 121 1.73 -10.76 16.15
C ASN A 121 1.96 -9.35 16.70
N GLN A 122 2.58 -8.49 15.90
CA GLN A 122 2.73 -7.09 16.27
C GLN A 122 1.37 -6.40 16.20
N LYS A 123 1.02 -5.69 17.27
CA LYS A 123 -0.18 -4.85 17.31
C LYS A 123 -0.09 -3.82 16.18
N PRO A 124 -1.17 -3.59 15.41
CA PRO A 124 -1.21 -2.48 14.46
C PRO A 124 -1.00 -1.16 15.20
N GLU A 125 -0.05 -0.37 14.72
CA GLU A 125 0.26 0.97 15.23
C GLU A 125 0.52 1.93 14.05
N GLY A 126 0.56 3.23 14.35
CA GLY A 126 0.94 4.25 13.36
C GLY A 126 -0.09 4.42 12.24
N PHE A 127 0.41 4.49 11.00
CA PHE A 127 -0.39 4.87 9.83
C PHE A 127 -1.47 3.84 9.54
N ASP A 128 -1.11 2.57 9.40
CA ASP A 128 -2.06 1.53 8.97
C ASP A 128 -3.12 1.25 10.04
N ALA A 129 -2.85 1.50 11.32
CA ALA A 129 -3.86 1.42 12.38
C ALA A 129 -4.87 2.58 12.33
N SER A 130 -4.40 3.79 11.97
CA SER A 130 -5.26 4.99 11.88
C SER A 130 -6.04 5.04 10.56
N PHE A 131 -5.44 4.51 9.50
CA PHE A 131 -5.98 4.49 8.15
C PHE A 131 -5.89 3.05 7.62
N PRO A 132 -6.74 2.11 8.08
CA PRO A 132 -6.71 0.73 7.60
C PRO A 132 -7.15 0.61 6.14
N ILE A 133 -6.79 -0.49 5.49
CA ILE A 133 -7.28 -0.82 4.15
C ILE A 133 -8.80 -1.00 4.17
N ASN A 134 -9.46 -0.64 3.06
CA ASN A 134 -10.87 -0.89 2.88
C ASN A 134 -11.08 -2.07 1.91
N VAL A 135 -11.57 -3.20 2.43
CA VAL A 135 -11.91 -4.39 1.64
C VAL A 135 -13.38 -4.43 1.19
N ASP A 136 -14.16 -3.45 1.61
CA ASP A 136 -15.56 -3.29 1.26
C ASP A 136 -15.76 -2.27 0.12
N VAL A 137 -14.65 -1.79 -0.47
CA VAL A 137 -14.68 -1.01 -1.71
C VAL A 137 -15.22 -1.87 -2.85
N LYS A 138 -16.19 -1.32 -3.60
CA LYS A 138 -16.77 -1.95 -4.78
C LYS A 138 -15.83 -1.79 -5.96
N LEU A 139 -15.51 -2.90 -6.62
CA LEU A 139 -14.68 -2.97 -7.80
C LEU A 139 -15.45 -3.62 -8.95
N ASP A 140 -15.17 -3.16 -10.16
CA ASP A 140 -15.64 -3.75 -11.41
C ASP A 140 -14.40 -4.15 -12.25
N VAL A 141 -13.71 -5.20 -11.78
CA VAL A 141 -12.38 -5.60 -12.27
C VAL A 141 -12.38 -6.96 -12.97
N LEU A 142 -13.49 -7.69 -12.87
CA LEU A 142 -13.67 -9.02 -13.42
C LEU A 142 -14.98 -9.06 -14.21
N PRO A 143 -14.96 -9.48 -15.50
CA PRO A 143 -16.19 -9.74 -16.25
C PRO A 143 -17.07 -10.81 -15.57
N LEU A 144 -18.37 -10.79 -15.85
CA LEU A 144 -19.26 -11.88 -15.44
C LEU A 144 -18.83 -13.22 -16.06
N GLY A 145 -19.04 -14.31 -15.33
CA GLY A 145 -18.73 -15.68 -15.76
C GLY A 145 -17.61 -16.34 -14.97
N GLU A 146 -17.05 -17.42 -15.53
CA GLU A 146 -16.06 -18.27 -14.88
C GLU A 146 -14.64 -17.73 -15.01
N HIS A 147 -13.90 -17.73 -13.91
CA HIS A 147 -12.48 -17.35 -13.86
C HIS A 147 -11.70 -18.31 -12.97
N THR A 148 -10.42 -18.53 -13.28
CA THR A 148 -9.53 -19.18 -12.31
C THR A 148 -9.27 -18.25 -11.14
N VAL A 149 -9.11 -18.81 -9.93
CA VAL A 149 -8.79 -18.01 -8.74
C VAL A 149 -7.49 -17.21 -8.96
N ALA A 150 -6.49 -17.79 -9.60
CA ALA A 150 -5.25 -17.11 -9.96
C ALA A 150 -5.47 -15.87 -10.85
N HIS A 151 -6.35 -15.97 -11.86
CA HIS A 151 -6.70 -14.82 -12.69
C HIS A 151 -7.39 -13.73 -11.88
N GLY A 152 -8.37 -14.10 -11.04
CA GLY A 152 -9.07 -13.14 -10.20
C GLY A 152 -8.17 -12.44 -9.19
N LEU A 153 -7.23 -13.17 -8.57
CA LEU A 153 -6.22 -12.59 -7.67
C LEU A 153 -5.27 -11.63 -8.40
N ALA A 154 -4.90 -11.93 -9.64
CA ALA A 154 -4.08 -11.03 -10.44
C ALA A 154 -4.83 -9.72 -10.73
N LYS A 155 -6.10 -9.81 -11.16
CA LYS A 155 -6.96 -8.63 -11.41
C LYS A 155 -7.18 -7.79 -10.17
N LEU A 156 -7.43 -8.43 -9.02
CA LEU A 156 -7.50 -7.73 -7.74
C LEU A 156 -6.17 -7.04 -7.43
N LYS A 157 -5.05 -7.75 -7.53
CA LYS A 157 -3.73 -7.18 -7.23
C LYS A 157 -3.39 -5.96 -8.10
N ASP A 158 -3.80 -5.95 -9.36
CA ASP A 158 -3.60 -4.82 -10.27
C ASP A 158 -4.50 -3.62 -9.93
N ALA A 159 -5.71 -3.87 -9.42
CA ALA A 159 -6.65 -2.83 -9.04
C ALA A 159 -6.48 -2.29 -7.61
N LEU A 160 -5.83 -3.06 -6.74
CA LEU A 160 -5.66 -2.73 -5.33
C LEU A 160 -4.41 -1.89 -5.08
N ASN A 161 -4.60 -0.78 -4.36
CA ASN A 161 -3.51 0.07 -3.91
C ASN A 161 -2.91 -0.35 -2.55
N TYR A 162 -3.17 -1.58 -2.13
CA TYR A 162 -2.58 -2.20 -0.96
C TYR A 162 -2.12 -3.62 -1.28
N THR A 163 -1.21 -4.15 -0.48
CA THR A 163 -0.63 -5.45 -0.74
C THR A 163 -1.69 -6.55 -0.62
N LEU A 164 -1.86 -7.33 -1.68
CA LEU A 164 -2.50 -8.64 -1.66
C LEU A 164 -1.43 -9.69 -1.93
N ARG A 165 -1.15 -10.53 -0.93
CA ARG A 165 -0.26 -11.70 -1.11
C ARG A 165 -1.09 -12.95 -1.26
N TYR A 166 -0.61 -13.89 -2.05
CA TYR A 166 -1.21 -15.21 -2.17
C TYR A 166 -0.13 -16.29 -2.30
N GLU A 167 -0.50 -17.53 -1.99
CA GLU A 167 0.42 -18.66 -1.99
C GLU A 167 1.01 -18.87 -3.39
N THR A 168 2.33 -18.98 -3.44
CA THR A 168 3.05 -19.34 -4.66
C THR A 168 3.48 -20.79 -4.59
N GLU A 169 3.75 -21.38 -5.74
CA GLU A 169 4.37 -22.70 -5.85
C GLU A 169 5.65 -22.78 -5.00
N GLN A 170 5.88 -23.93 -4.37
CA GLN A 170 7.07 -24.23 -3.59
C GLN A 170 7.92 -25.28 -4.33
N VAL A 171 9.14 -24.91 -4.71
CA VAL A 171 10.09 -25.84 -5.33
C VAL A 171 11.34 -25.90 -4.45
N GLY A 172 11.68 -27.09 -3.97
CA GLY A 172 12.81 -27.28 -3.05
C GLY A 172 12.68 -26.47 -1.74
N GLY A 173 11.45 -26.30 -1.24
CA GLY A 173 11.17 -25.49 -0.04
C GLY A 173 11.27 -23.97 -0.24
N ARG A 174 11.37 -23.50 -1.49
CA ARG A 174 11.45 -22.07 -1.82
C ARG A 174 10.25 -21.61 -2.63
N ALA A 175 9.66 -20.51 -2.19
CA ALA A 175 8.57 -19.83 -2.87
C ALA A 175 9.01 -19.33 -4.25
N GLN A 176 8.31 -19.75 -5.29
CA GLN A 176 8.54 -19.33 -6.67
C GLN A 176 7.78 -18.03 -6.93
N ARG A 177 8.46 -16.90 -6.81
CA ARG A 177 7.87 -15.59 -7.07
C ARG A 177 7.25 -15.56 -8.48
N GLY A 178 6.00 -15.12 -8.57
CA GLY A 178 5.27 -15.02 -9.82
C GLY A 178 4.62 -16.30 -10.32
N LYS A 179 4.77 -17.43 -9.61
CA LYS A 179 4.07 -18.68 -9.92
C LYS A 179 3.01 -18.98 -8.86
N PRO A 180 1.70 -18.80 -9.15
CA PRO A 180 0.64 -19.15 -8.22
C PRO A 180 0.67 -20.63 -7.86
N HIS A 181 0.19 -20.98 -6.66
CA HIS A 181 0.01 -22.37 -6.25
C HIS A 181 -0.96 -23.11 -7.22
N PRO A 182 -0.74 -24.42 -7.52
CA PRO A 182 -1.60 -25.21 -8.42
C PRO A 182 -3.11 -25.10 -8.13
N ASP A 183 -3.56 -25.24 -6.88
CA ASP A 183 -4.98 -25.05 -6.53
C ASP A 183 -5.55 -23.71 -7.03
N LEU A 184 -4.77 -22.62 -7.05
CA LEU A 184 -5.24 -21.31 -7.54
C LEU A 184 -5.41 -21.31 -9.07
N LEU A 185 -4.60 -22.08 -9.79
CA LEU A 185 -4.65 -22.20 -11.25
C LEU A 185 -5.79 -23.11 -11.69
N GLU A 186 -6.05 -24.18 -10.95
CA GLU A 186 -7.02 -25.23 -11.29
C GLU A 186 -8.44 -24.92 -10.78
N THR A 187 -8.57 -24.14 -9.71
CA THR A 187 -9.88 -23.80 -9.15
C THR A 187 -10.53 -22.68 -9.96
N ILE A 188 -11.77 -22.91 -10.38
CA ILE A 188 -12.65 -21.94 -11.02
C ILE A 188 -13.64 -21.40 -9.99
N PHE A 189 -13.91 -20.10 -10.05
CA PHE A 189 -15.01 -19.46 -9.35
C PHE A 189 -15.85 -18.66 -10.34
N GLU A 190 -17.13 -18.44 -10.03
CA GLU A 190 -18.06 -17.71 -10.89
C GLU A 190 -18.30 -16.29 -10.36
N VAL A 191 -18.22 -15.31 -11.26
CA VAL A 191 -18.62 -13.91 -11.02
C VAL A 191 -20.04 -13.72 -11.57
N THR A 192 -21.02 -13.62 -10.67
CA THR A 192 -22.45 -13.58 -11.03
C THR A 192 -23.04 -12.17 -11.08
N ARG A 193 -22.34 -11.16 -10.54
CA ARG A 193 -22.78 -9.77 -10.51
C ARG A 193 -21.59 -8.83 -10.46
N ASN A 194 -21.78 -7.60 -10.93
CA ASN A 194 -20.86 -6.48 -10.72
C ASN A 194 -21.65 -5.20 -10.36
N PRO A 195 -21.02 -4.24 -9.65
CA PRO A 195 -19.72 -4.36 -8.99
C PRO A 195 -19.80 -5.17 -7.67
N GLN A 196 -18.70 -5.79 -7.27
CA GLN A 196 -18.59 -6.55 -6.01
C GLN A 196 -17.53 -5.94 -5.09
N THR A 197 -17.65 -6.17 -3.78
CA THR A 197 -16.56 -5.78 -2.88
C THR A 197 -15.38 -6.75 -2.98
N VAL A 198 -14.18 -6.30 -2.61
CA VAL A 198 -12.99 -7.17 -2.53
C VAL A 198 -13.26 -8.37 -1.62
N ARG A 199 -13.95 -8.12 -0.49
CA ARG A 199 -14.39 -9.15 0.44
C ARG A 199 -15.33 -10.18 -0.20
N GLU A 200 -16.30 -9.75 -0.98
CA GLU A 200 -17.22 -10.64 -1.70
C GLU A 200 -16.49 -11.51 -2.72
N ILE A 201 -15.61 -10.91 -3.53
CA ILE A 201 -14.82 -11.64 -4.54
C ILE A 201 -13.95 -12.71 -3.85
N LEU A 202 -13.26 -12.36 -2.76
CA LEU A 202 -12.41 -13.30 -2.03
C LEU A 202 -13.19 -14.42 -1.35
N ARG A 203 -14.40 -14.15 -0.85
CA ARG A 203 -15.27 -15.21 -0.31
C ARG A 203 -15.67 -16.19 -1.39
N ALA A 204 -16.09 -15.72 -2.56
CA ALA A 204 -16.42 -16.60 -3.70
C ALA A 204 -15.23 -17.47 -4.11
N MET A 205 -14.00 -16.91 -4.13
CA MET A 205 -12.78 -17.69 -4.37
C MET A 205 -12.54 -18.74 -3.29
N LEU A 206 -12.65 -18.38 -2.00
CA LEU A 206 -12.43 -19.30 -0.87
C LEU A 206 -13.44 -20.45 -0.82
N GLU A 207 -14.70 -20.17 -1.12
CA GLU A 207 -15.77 -21.17 -1.15
C GLU A 207 -15.50 -22.26 -2.22
N SER A 208 -14.89 -21.83 -3.33
CA SER A 208 -14.53 -22.67 -4.48
C SER A 208 -13.22 -23.44 -4.27
N LEU A 209 -12.28 -22.90 -3.49
CA LEU A 209 -11.00 -23.53 -3.21
C LEU A 209 -11.12 -24.83 -2.39
N PRO A 210 -10.16 -25.76 -2.51
CA PRO A 210 -10.06 -26.93 -1.64
C PRO A 210 -10.00 -26.56 -0.15
N PHE A 211 -10.25 -27.54 0.72
CA PHE A 211 -10.11 -27.31 2.17
C PHE A 211 -8.67 -26.93 2.54
N GLY A 212 -8.53 -26.05 3.55
CA GLY A 212 -7.24 -25.60 4.08
C GLY A 212 -6.74 -24.26 3.51
N TRP A 213 -7.54 -23.57 2.70
CA TRP A 213 -7.29 -22.20 2.29
C TRP A 213 -7.91 -21.19 3.26
N GLN A 214 -7.16 -20.14 3.57
CA GLN A 214 -7.59 -19.03 4.43
C GLN A 214 -7.17 -17.71 3.79
N ALA A 215 -8.10 -16.76 3.69
CA ALA A 215 -7.73 -15.36 3.53
C ALA A 215 -7.69 -14.68 4.89
N THR A 216 -6.78 -13.73 5.07
CA THR A 216 -6.73 -12.91 6.28
C THR A 216 -6.59 -11.44 5.89
N VAL A 217 -7.48 -10.61 6.44
CA VAL A 217 -7.44 -9.15 6.30
C VAL A 217 -6.68 -8.58 7.50
N PHE A 218 -5.64 -7.80 7.24
CA PHE A 218 -4.94 -7.00 8.25
C PHE A 218 -5.20 -5.51 8.00
N ALA A 219 -4.86 -4.67 8.98
CA ALA A 219 -4.97 -3.22 8.83
C ALA A 219 -4.21 -2.66 7.60
N SER A 220 -3.11 -3.29 7.18
CA SER A 220 -2.24 -2.78 6.11
C SER A 220 -2.31 -3.54 4.78
N HIS A 221 -2.77 -4.80 4.80
CA HIS A 221 -2.66 -5.71 3.66
C HIS A 221 -3.56 -6.93 3.82
N MET A 222 -3.58 -7.77 2.80
CA MET A 222 -4.30 -9.04 2.77
C MET A 222 -3.38 -10.18 2.37
N ILE A 223 -3.69 -11.38 2.88
CA ILE A 223 -3.06 -12.63 2.46
C ILE A 223 -4.12 -13.67 2.10
N LEU A 224 -3.80 -14.55 1.15
CA LEU A 224 -4.54 -15.79 0.84
C LEU A 224 -3.55 -16.96 0.78
N TYR A 225 -3.52 -17.78 1.83
CA TYR A 225 -2.57 -18.89 1.93
C TYR A 225 -3.28 -20.20 2.24
N LYS A 226 -2.62 -21.30 1.87
CA LYS A 226 -3.02 -22.64 2.26
C LYS A 226 -2.53 -22.91 3.69
N GLU A 227 -3.27 -22.37 4.65
CA GLU A 227 -2.98 -22.46 6.07
C GLU A 227 -4.26 -22.37 6.93
N ASN A 228 -4.13 -22.74 8.20
CA ASN A 228 -5.16 -22.51 9.21
C ASN A 228 -4.51 -21.86 10.43
N THR A 229 -4.29 -20.54 10.34
CA THR A 229 -3.58 -19.77 11.35
C THR A 229 -4.53 -18.77 11.99
N ASN A 230 -4.57 -18.71 13.32
CA ASN A 230 -5.26 -17.65 14.02
C ASN A 230 -4.30 -16.47 14.24
N TYR A 231 -4.53 -15.36 13.54
CA TYR A 231 -3.75 -14.14 13.69
C TYR A 231 -4.46 -13.21 14.67
N THR A 232 -3.79 -12.80 15.75
CA THR A 232 -4.39 -11.96 16.81
C THR A 232 -4.98 -10.65 16.27
N TYR A 233 -4.38 -10.09 15.22
CA TYR A 233 -4.76 -8.79 14.65
C TYR A 233 -5.22 -8.89 13.19
N GLY A 234 -5.63 -10.09 12.75
CA GLY A 234 -6.15 -10.33 11.41
C GLY A 234 -7.58 -10.85 11.47
N GLU A 235 -8.43 -10.37 10.58
CA GLU A 235 -9.76 -10.95 10.35
C GLU A 235 -9.61 -12.12 9.38
N ALA A 236 -9.76 -13.35 9.87
CA ALA A 236 -9.72 -14.54 9.03
C ALA A 236 -11.06 -14.74 8.31
N LEU A 237 -11.00 -14.90 6.98
CA LEU A 237 -12.08 -15.39 6.14
C LEU A 237 -11.80 -16.87 5.85
N ARG A 238 -12.73 -17.74 6.23
CA ARG A 238 -12.61 -19.19 6.09
C ARG A 238 -13.91 -19.75 5.52
N LYS A 239 -13.78 -20.92 4.91
CA LYS A 239 -14.90 -21.82 4.61
C LYS A 239 -15.42 -22.45 5.90
#